data_AF-A0A822BBQ9-F1
#
_entry.id   AF-A0A822BBQ9-F1
#
_cell.length_a   1.000
_cell.length_b   1.000
_cell.length_c   1.000
_cell.angle_alpha   90.00
_cell.angle_beta   90.00
_cell.angle_gamma   90.00
#
_symmetry.space_group_name_H-M   'P 1'
#
loop_
_entity.id
_entity.type
_entity.pdbx_description
1 polymer ?
#
loop_
_entity_poly.entity_id
_entity_poly.type
_entity_poly.pdbx_seq_one_letter_code
_entity_poly.pdbx_strand_id
1 'polypeptide(L)'
;MASNESGTISIDYTNTYIPREVRFWILLPFNIISLACSLFQLYHLLTKRVLRIALNNHSIIAIIFAGLCSQLIDMPFFIIYLRLGYVWPQTSGFCRFW
;
A
#
# COMPACT_ATOMS: atom_id res chain seq x y z
N MET A 1 6.58 58.13 -7.27
CA MET A 1 7.21 56.92 -7.82
C MET A 1 6.91 55.80 -6.83
N ALA A 2 5.79 55.11 -7.02
CA ALA A 2 5.34 54.04 -6.11
C ALA A 2 5.85 52.70 -6.65
N SER A 3 6.66 52.01 -5.87
CA SER A 3 7.22 50.71 -6.18
C SER A 3 6.14 49.62 -6.01
N ASN A 4 5.88 48.88 -7.07
CA ASN A 4 5.00 47.71 -7.10
C ASN A 4 5.61 46.58 -6.27
N GLU A 5 5.00 46.25 -5.14
CA GLU A 5 5.28 45.02 -4.42
C GLU A 5 4.52 43.89 -5.11
N SER A 6 5.21 43.26 -6.07
CA SER A 6 4.79 41.98 -6.64
C SER A 6 4.78 40.95 -5.49
N GLY A 7 3.58 40.72 -4.94
CA GLY A 7 3.31 39.64 -4.01
C GLY A 7 3.62 38.31 -4.67
N THR A 8 4.86 37.86 -4.51
CA THR A 8 5.28 36.52 -4.83
C THR A 8 4.61 35.61 -3.81
N ILE A 9 3.51 34.99 -4.21
CA ILE A 9 2.90 33.89 -3.47
C ILE A 9 3.95 32.76 -3.50
N SER A 10 4.79 32.71 -2.47
CA SER A 10 5.62 31.54 -2.19
C SER A 10 4.64 30.44 -1.80
N ILE A 11 4.19 29.68 -2.79
CA ILE A 11 3.44 28.44 -2.55
C ILE A 11 4.41 27.54 -1.78
N ASP A 12 4.22 27.48 -0.46
CA ASP A 12 4.97 26.62 0.43
C ASP A 12 4.58 25.17 0.11
N TYR A 13 5.35 24.54 -0.79
CA TYR A 13 5.19 23.14 -1.19
C TYR A 13 5.31 22.15 -0.01
N THR A 14 5.66 22.61 1.19
CA THR A 14 5.68 21.76 2.40
C THR A 14 4.29 21.58 3.03
N ASN A 15 3.31 22.39 2.65
CA ASN A 15 1.93 22.34 3.16
C ASN A 15 1.02 21.31 2.45
N THR A 16 1.56 20.45 1.59
CA THR A 16 0.84 19.31 0.99
C THR A 16 1.26 17.97 1.61
N TYR A 17 1.87 18.00 2.79
CA TYR A 17 2.13 16.79 3.56
C TYR A 17 0.83 16.32 4.23
N ILE A 18 0.13 15.39 3.58
CA ILE A 18 -1.06 14.74 4.15
C ILE A 18 -0.66 14.19 5.53
N PRO A 19 -1.38 14.57 6.62
CA PRO A 19 -1.04 14.13 7.96
C PRO A 19 -0.97 12.61 8.06
N ARG A 20 -0.01 12.08 8.83
CA ARG A 20 0.18 10.63 8.99
C ARG A 20 -1.09 9.92 9.45
N GLU A 21 -1.85 10.57 10.33
CA GLU A 21 -3.16 10.08 10.80
C GLU A 21 -4.18 9.97 9.67
N VAL A 22 -4.28 10.98 8.80
CA VAL A 22 -5.22 10.97 7.66
C VAL A 22 -4.86 9.86 6.68
N ARG A 23 -3.57 9.65 6.40
CA ARG A 23 -3.10 8.52 5.58
C ARG A 23 -3.51 7.19 6.20
N PHE A 24 -3.25 7.01 7.50
CA PHE A 24 -3.61 5.79 8.24
C PHE A 24 -5.11 5.49 8.14
N TRP A 25 -5.97 6.47 8.42
CA TRP A 25 -7.43 6.29 8.40
C TRP A 25 -8.01 5.99 7.01
N ILE A 26 -7.39 6.48 5.94
CA ILE A 26 -7.85 6.19 4.56
C ILE A 26 -7.33 4.83 4.09
N LEU A 27 -6.06 4.52 4.38
CA LEU A 27 -5.43 3.26 3.98
C LEU A 27 -6.05 2.06 4.68
N LEU A 28 -6.43 2.19 5.95
CA LEU A 28 -6.95 1.08 6.75
C LEU A 28 -8.21 0.42 6.17
N PRO A 29 -9.33 1.12 5.89
CA PRO A 29 -10.52 0.50 5.31
C PRO A 29 -10.28 0.03 3.87
N PHE A 30 -9.54 0.79 3.07
CA PHE A 30 -9.21 0.39 1.70
C PHE A 30 -8.42 -0.92 1.66
N ASN A 31 -7.50 -1.08 2.61
CA ASN A 31 -6.70 -2.28 2.73
C ASN A 31 -7.52 -3.48 3.24
N ILE A 32 -8.45 -3.28 4.18
CA ILE A 32 -9.38 -4.33 4.60
C ILE A 32 -10.24 -4.81 3.42
N ILE A 33 -10.77 -3.87 2.63
CA ILE A 33 -11.57 -4.19 1.43
C ILE A 33 -10.72 -4.92 0.39
N SER A 34 -9.50 -4.45 0.13
CA SER A 34 -8.57 -5.10 -0.79
C SER A 34 -8.22 -6.53 -0.34
N LEU A 35 -7.92 -6.72 0.95
CA LEU A 35 -7.62 -8.04 1.52
C LEU A 35 -8.82 -8.98 1.40
N ALA A 36 -10.02 -8.50 1.74
CA ALA A 36 -11.25 -9.27 1.62
C ALA A 36 -11.53 -9.66 0.15
N CYS A 37 -11.32 -8.74 -0.78
CA CYS A 37 -11.46 -8.99 -2.22
C CYS A 37 -10.47 -10.06 -2.70
N SER A 38 -9.19 -9.94 -2.36
CA SER A 38 -8.16 -10.93 -2.71
C SER A 38 -8.45 -12.31 -2.12
N LEU A 39 -8.91 -12.38 -0.87
CA LEU A 39 -9.32 -13.64 -0.23
C LEU A 39 -10.55 -14.25 -0.91
N PHE A 40 -11.54 -13.43 -1.26
CA PHE A 40 -12.73 -13.88 -1.98
C PHE A 40 -12.36 -14.41 -3.38
N GLN A 41 -11.49 -13.70 -4.10
CA GLN A 41 -10.98 -14.10 -5.41
C GLN A 41 -10.28 -15.46 -5.31
N LEU A 42 -9.40 -15.63 -4.31
CA LEU A 42 -8.69 -16.88 -4.03
C LEU A 42 -9.65 -18.01 -3.69
N TYR A 43 -10.61 -17.77 -2.79
CA TYR A 43 -11.62 -18.75 -2.40
C TYR A 43 -12.48 -19.21 -3.59
N HIS A 44 -12.94 -18.26 -4.41
CA HIS A 44 -13.71 -18.56 -5.62
C HIS A 44 -12.90 -19.40 -6.62
N LEU A 45 -11.62 -19.09 -6.80
CA LEU A 45 -10.68 -19.85 -7.63
C LEU A 45 -10.45 -21.29 -7.10
N LEU A 46 -10.28 -21.46 -5.78
CA LEU A 46 -10.10 -22.77 -5.15
C LEU A 46 -11.37 -23.63 -5.21
N THR A 47 -12.53 -23.00 -5.06
CA THR A 47 -13.84 -23.67 -5.07
C THR A 47 -14.20 -24.18 -6.47
N LYS A 48 -13.90 -23.43 -7.53
CA LYS A 48 -14.13 -23.89 -8.91
C LYS A 48 -13.11 -24.95 -9.32
N ARG A 49 -13.51 -26.22 -9.17
CA ARG A 49 -12.74 -27.43 -9.54
C ARG A 49 -12.26 -27.44 -11.01
N VAL A 50 -13.02 -26.85 -11.93
CA VAL A 50 -12.68 -26.72 -13.37
C VAL A 50 -11.44 -25.85 -13.60
N LEU A 51 -11.19 -24.89 -12.71
CA LEU A 51 -10.06 -23.97 -12.82
C LEU A 51 -8.74 -24.64 -12.39
N ARG A 52 -8.78 -25.65 -11.51
CA ARG A 52 -7.60 -26.39 -11.02
C ARG A 52 -6.90 -27.28 -12.07
N ILE A 53 -7.58 -27.60 -13.17
CA ILE A 53 -7.07 -28.54 -14.19
C ILE A 53 -6.26 -27.82 -15.28
N ALA A 54 -6.46 -26.51 -15.48
CA ALA A 54 -5.67 -25.75 -16.44
C ALA A 54 -4.41 -25.16 -15.78
N LEU A 55 -3.24 -25.52 -16.31
CA LEU A 55 -1.91 -25.10 -15.81
C LEU A 55 -1.77 -23.57 -15.68
N ASN A 56 -2.44 -22.81 -16.56
CA ASN A 56 -2.48 -21.33 -16.52
C ASN A 56 -3.18 -20.75 -15.29
N ASN A 57 -4.03 -21.51 -14.60
CA ASN A 57 -4.68 -20.99 -13.39
C ASN A 57 -3.80 -21.13 -12.16
N HIS A 58 -2.78 -22.00 -12.19
CA HIS A 58 -1.80 -22.09 -11.10
C HIS A 58 -0.96 -20.81 -10.99
N SER A 59 -0.58 -20.21 -12.13
CA SER A 59 0.11 -18.91 -12.14
C SER A 59 -0.80 -17.78 -11.66
N ILE A 60 -2.09 -17.78 -12.02
CA ILE A 60 -3.06 -16.79 -11.51
C ILE A 60 -3.21 -16.91 -9.99
N ILE A 61 -3.30 -18.13 -9.46
CA ILE A 61 -3.33 -18.37 -8.00
C ILE A 61 -2.04 -17.86 -7.36
N ALA A 62 -0.88 -18.16 -7.95
CA ALA A 62 0.41 -17.71 -7.44
C ALA A 62 0.54 -16.18 -7.44
N ILE A 63 0.05 -15.50 -8.49
CA ILE A 63 0.05 -14.03 -8.59
C ILE A 63 -0.87 -13.41 -7.53
N ILE A 64 -2.09 -13.93 -7.37
CA ILE A 64 -3.03 -13.45 -6.34
C ILE A 64 -2.44 -13.68 -4.94
N PHE A 65 -1.84 -14.85 -4.72
CA PHE A 65 -1.21 -15.20 -3.44
C PHE A 65 0.01 -14.31 -3.16
N ALA A 66 0.89 -14.09 -4.14
CA ALA A 66 2.03 -13.19 -4.00
C ALA A 66 1.59 -11.75 -3.70
N GLY A 67 0.57 -11.24 -4.40
CA GLY A 67 0.00 -9.93 -4.13
C GLY A 67 -0.61 -9.82 -2.73
N LEU A 68 -1.28 -10.88 -2.25
CA LEU A 68 -1.81 -10.94 -0.88
C LEU A 68 -0.67 -10.91 0.15
N CYS A 69 0.40 -11.68 -0.06
CA CYS A 69 1.57 -11.68 0.80
C CYS A 69 2.24 -10.30 0.84
N SER A 70 2.42 -9.64 -0.31
CA SER A 70 2.92 -8.28 -0.37
C SER A 70 2.04 -7.33 0.42
N GLN A 71 0.71 -7.33 0.21
CA GLN A 71 -0.21 -6.48 0.98
C GLN A 71 -0.14 -6.74 2.50
N LEU A 72 -0.03 -8.01 2.91
CA LEU A 72 0.10 -8.41 4.32
C LEU A 72 1.43 -8.01 4.95
N ILE A 73 2.49 -7.88 4.16
CA ILE A 73 3.83 -7.49 4.60
C ILE A 73 3.94 -5.96 4.57
N ASP A 74 3.66 -5.35 3.44
CA ASP A 74 3.86 -3.92 3.19
C ASP A 74 3.03 -3.05 4.13
N MET A 75 1.79 -3.45 4.41
CA MET A 75 0.86 -2.64 5.18
C MET A 75 1.20 -2.53 6.67
N PRO A 76 1.46 -3.61 7.43
CA PRO A 76 1.92 -3.47 8.80
C PRO A 76 3.26 -2.73 8.88
N PHE A 77 4.18 -2.94 7.94
CA PHE A 77 5.43 -2.18 7.90
C PHE A 77 5.19 -0.68 7.64
N PHE A 78 4.26 -0.34 6.74
CA PHE A 78 3.86 1.05 6.50
C PHE A 78 3.20 1.70 7.71
N ILE A 79 2.35 0.97 8.42
CA ILE A 79 1.70 1.43 9.66
C ILE A 79 2.72 1.63 10.78
N ILE A 80 3.64 0.69 10.97
CA ILE A 80 4.73 0.78 11.94
C ILE A 80 5.63 1.98 11.60
N TYR A 81 5.98 2.17 10.33
CA TYR A 81 6.74 3.33 9.87
C TYR A 81 6.00 4.65 10.15
N LEU A 82 4.71 4.73 9.84
CA LEU A 82 3.90 5.92 10.12
C LEU A 82 3.86 6.23 11.62
N ARG A 83 3.83 5.22 12.49
CA ARG A 83 3.71 5.39 13.93
C ARG A 83 5.05 5.65 14.63
N LEU A 84 6.10 4.92 14.27
CA LEU A 84 7.42 4.99 14.93
C LEU A 84 8.44 5.85 14.18
N GLY A 85 8.21 6.14 12.89
CA GLY A 85 9.17 6.84 12.03
C GLY A 85 10.32 5.96 11.52
N TYR A 86 10.35 4.68 11.90
CA TYR A 86 11.34 3.70 11.46
C TYR A 86 10.70 2.31 11.36
N VAL A 87 11.31 1.43 10.56
CA VAL A 87 10.89 0.02 10.41
C VAL A 87 11.95 -0.89 11.01
N TRP A 88 11.54 -1.90 11.78
CA TRP A 88 12.42 -2.96 12.26
C TRP A 88 12.31 -4.18 11.35
N PRO A 89 13.42 -4.71 10.82
CA PRO A 89 14.81 -4.32 11.07
C PRO A 89 15.28 -3.11 10.24
N GLN A 90 15.99 -2.16 10.86
CA GLN A 90 16.58 -0.98 10.20
C GLN A 90 17.84 -1.31 9.38
N THR A 91 17.82 -2.43 8.66
CA THR A 91 18.95 -2.82 7.80
C THR A 91 18.78 -2.21 6.42
N SER A 92 19.87 -1.75 5.80
CA SER A 92 19.84 -1.17 4.46
C SER A 92 19.34 -2.16 3.39
N GLY A 93 19.49 -3.46 3.63
CA GLY A 93 18.94 -4.50 2.78
C GLY A 93 17.41 -4.57 2.86
N PHE A 94 16.86 -4.52 4.07
CA PHE A 94 15.42 -4.57 4.29
C PHE A 94 14.70 -3.33 3.73
N CYS A 95 15.25 -2.12 3.94
CA CYS A 95 14.68 -0.89 3.37
C CYS A 95 14.78 -0.77 1.84
N ARG A 96 15.60 -1.59 1.18
CA ARG A 96 15.66 -1.67 -0.30
C ARG A 96 14.77 -2.77 -0.85
N PHE A 97 14.49 -3.78 -0.02
CA PHE A 97 13.66 -4.91 -0.37
C PHE A 97 12.17 -4.55 -0.24
N TRP A 98 11.84 -3.80 0.81
CA TRP A 98 10.56 -3.11 1.00
C TRP A 98 10.49 -1.86 0.13
#